data_AF-A0A7K3DRN0-F1
#
_entry.id   AF-A0A7K3DRN0-F1
#
_cell.length_a   1.000
_cell.length_b   1.000
_cell.length_c   1.000
_cell.angle_alpha   90.00
_cell.angle_beta   90.00
_cell.angle_gamma   90.00
#
_symmetry.space_group_name_H-M   'P 1'
#
loop_
_entity.id
_entity.type
_entity.pdbx_description
1 polymer ?
#
loop_
_entity_poly.entity_id
_entity_poly.type
_entity_poly.pdbx_seq_one_letter_code
_entity_poly.pdbx_strand_id
1 'polypeptide(L)'
;SFPFDGRRWDQDEWYFLARTTSTDAAVELNGEGLTDLERRSVAGARWWSCPELAGAHETVYPTRLAELLNRLLVEGPPSEPLVLDTEIV
;
A
#
# COMPACT_ATOMS: atom_id res chain seq x y z
N SER A 1 0.04 -2.60 17.32
CA SER A 1 1.50 -2.74 17.52
C SER A 1 1.95 -4.13 17.14
N PHE A 2 3.06 -4.28 16.40
CA PHE A 2 3.54 -5.59 15.91
C PHE A 2 5.06 -5.75 16.08
N PRO A 3 5.58 -6.98 16.22
CA PRO A 3 7.02 -7.23 16.26
C PRO A 3 7.62 -7.29 14.85
N PHE A 4 8.67 -6.51 14.59
CA PHE A 4 9.42 -6.53 13.33
C PHE A 4 10.85 -6.04 13.54
N ASP A 5 11.82 -6.68 12.86
CA ASP A 5 13.26 -6.40 12.97
C ASP A 5 13.77 -6.28 14.43
N GLY A 6 13.33 -7.22 15.29
CA GLY A 6 13.74 -7.28 16.70
C GLY A 6 13.15 -6.20 17.61
N ARG A 7 12.18 -5.40 17.12
CA ARG A 7 11.54 -4.31 17.88
C ARG A 7 10.02 -4.39 17.79
N ARG A 8 9.31 -3.75 18.73
CA ARG A 8 7.87 -3.51 18.62
C ARG A 8 7.63 -2.16 17.96
N TRP A 9 6.72 -2.15 16.99
CA TRP A 9 6.33 -0.96 16.25
C TRP A 9 4.88 -0.59 16.55
N ASP A 10 4.66 0.70 16.79
CA ASP A 10 3.36 1.35 16.75
C ASP A 10 3.29 2.16 15.45
N GLN A 11 2.25 1.94 14.66
CA GLN A 11 2.15 2.47 13.30
C GLN A 11 0.80 3.15 13.13
N ASP A 12 0.84 4.34 12.53
CA ASP A 12 -0.31 5.05 11.99
C ASP A 12 -0.14 5.10 10.47
N GLU A 13 -1.09 4.54 9.72
CA GLU A 13 -1.02 4.45 8.26
C GLU A 13 -1.96 5.41 7.56
N TRP A 14 -1.47 6.00 6.47
CA TRP A 14 -2.21 6.95 5.65
C TRP A 14 -2.09 6.54 4.19
N TYR A 15 -3.22 6.44 3.50
CA TYR A 15 -3.28 5.98 2.12
C TYR A 15 -3.71 7.12 1.20
N PHE A 16 -2.97 7.31 0.11
CA PHE A 16 -3.20 8.38 -0.86
C PHE A 16 -3.35 7.78 -2.27
N LEU A 17 -4.26 8.34 -3.06
CA LEU A 17 -4.37 8.03 -4.48
C LEU A 17 -3.44 8.94 -5.28
N ALA A 18 -2.42 8.35 -5.92
CA ALA A 18 -1.55 9.02 -6.86
C ALA A 18 -1.75 8.45 -8.27
N ARG A 19 -1.44 9.24 -9.31
CA ARG A 19 -1.41 8.80 -10.71
C ARG A 19 -0.01 9.03 -11.26
N THR A 20 0.52 8.03 -11.95
CA THR A 20 1.77 8.12 -12.70
C THR A 20 1.54 7.73 -14.16
N THR A 21 2.38 8.24 -15.05
CA THR A 21 2.46 7.81 -16.45
C THR A 21 3.48 6.70 -16.65
N SER A 22 4.29 6.39 -15.64
CA SER A 22 5.23 5.27 -15.69
C SER A 22 4.48 3.95 -15.59
N THR A 23 4.86 2.99 -16.44
CA THR A 23 4.39 1.61 -16.36
C THR A 23 5.42 0.68 -15.73
N ASP A 24 6.61 1.18 -15.38
CA ASP A 24 7.68 0.41 -14.74
C ASP A 24 7.70 0.69 -13.22
N ALA A 25 7.21 -0.28 -12.45
CA ALA A 25 7.15 -0.18 -10.99
C ALA A 25 8.54 -0.11 -10.33
N ALA A 26 9.58 -0.67 -10.95
CA ALA A 26 10.93 -0.64 -10.40
C ALA A 26 11.55 0.76 -10.53
N VAL A 27 11.20 1.51 -11.58
CA VAL A 27 11.63 2.90 -11.76
C VAL A 27 11.03 3.81 -10.70
N GLU A 28 9.77 3.57 -10.31
CA GLU A 28 9.09 4.35 -9.27
C GLU A 28 9.63 4.05 -7.84
N LEU A 29 10.15 2.84 -7.60
CA LEU A 29 10.83 2.46 -6.35
C LEU A 29 12.36 2.41 -6.50
N ASN A 30 12.97 3.49 -7.00
CA ASN A 30 14.42 3.55 -7.22
C ASN A 30 15.28 3.51 -5.92
N GLY A 31 14.65 3.45 -4.75
CA GLY A 31 15.28 3.31 -3.44
C GLY A 31 15.92 4.61 -2.91
N GLU A 32 15.87 5.71 -3.65
CA GLU A 32 16.31 7.00 -3.15
C GLU A 32 15.38 7.46 -2.02
N GLY A 33 15.95 8.00 -0.93
CA GLY A 33 15.17 8.42 0.24
C GLY A 33 14.73 7.29 1.19
N LEU A 34 14.89 6.01 0.84
CA LEU A 34 14.60 4.90 1.76
C LEU A 34 15.59 4.86 2.94
N THR A 35 15.08 4.55 4.12
CA THR A 35 15.87 4.21 5.30
C THR A 35 16.60 2.86 5.10
N ASP A 36 17.61 2.60 5.95
CA ASP A 36 18.33 1.32 5.92
C ASP A 36 17.41 0.11 6.21
N LEU A 37 16.36 0.31 7.01
CA LEU A 37 15.37 -0.73 7.28
C LEU A 37 14.59 -1.06 6.00
N GLU A 38 14.02 -0.04 5.35
CA GLU A 38 13.24 -0.19 4.12
C GLU A 38 14.06 -0.81 3.00
N ARG A 39 15.33 -0.40 2.82
CA ARG A 39 16.22 -1.01 1.81
C ARG A 39 16.42 -2.51 2.00
N ARG A 40 16.42 -3.00 3.24
CA ARG A 40 16.62 -4.44 3.54
C ARG A 40 15.31 -5.22 3.59
N SER A 41 14.18 -4.54 3.81
CA SER A 41 12.87 -5.19 3.92
C SER A 41 12.06 -5.18 2.62
N VAL A 42 12.31 -4.23 1.71
CA VAL A 42 11.62 -4.15 0.41
C VAL A 42 12.35 -5.02 -0.61
N ALA A 43 11.68 -6.08 -1.08
CA ALA A 43 12.23 -6.98 -2.08
C ALA A 43 11.99 -6.53 -3.53
N GLY A 44 11.03 -5.62 -3.75
CA GLY A 44 10.70 -5.07 -5.06
C GLY A 44 9.25 -4.58 -5.15
N ALA A 45 8.83 -4.19 -6.35
CA ALA A 45 7.44 -3.84 -6.65
C ALA A 45 6.99 -4.33 -8.02
N ARG A 46 5.68 -4.47 -8.12
CA ARG A 46 4.96 -4.71 -9.37
C ARG A 46 3.64 -3.98 -9.34
N TRP A 47 3.14 -3.60 -10.52
CA TRP A 47 1.78 -3.13 -10.67
C TRP A 47 0.79 -4.29 -10.55
N TRP A 48 -0.35 -4.01 -9.93
CA TRP A 48 -1.51 -4.90 -9.89
C TRP A 48 -2.69 -4.18 -10.52
N SER A 49 -3.42 -4.90 -11.37
CA SER A 49 -4.76 -4.49 -11.76
C SER A 49 -5.74 -4.72 -10.60
N CYS A 50 -6.88 -4.02 -10.60
CA CYS A 50 -7.92 -4.23 -9.59
C CYS A 50 -8.41 -5.70 -9.51
N PRO A 51 -8.63 -6.41 -10.64
CA PRO A 51 -9.00 -7.83 -10.59
C PRO A 51 -7.92 -8.72 -10.00
N GLU A 52 -6.64 -8.49 -10.33
CA GLU A 52 -5.54 -9.25 -9.71
C GLU A 52 -5.50 -9.03 -8.20
N LEU A 53 -5.70 -7.80 -7.75
CA LEU A 53 -5.68 -7.46 -6.33
C LEU A 53 -6.85 -8.11 -5.58
N ALA A 54 -8.04 -8.14 -6.19
CA ALA A 54 -9.21 -8.78 -5.60
C ALA A 54 -9.06 -10.31 -5.49
N GLY A 55 -8.24 -10.92 -6.37
CA GLY A 55 -7.94 -12.36 -6.35
C GLY A 55 -6.63 -12.72 -5.66
N ALA A 56 -5.95 -11.76 -5.02
CA ALA A 56 -4.67 -11.98 -4.35
C ALA A 56 -4.80 -13.00 -3.22
N HIS A 57 -3.81 -13.88 -3.09
CA HIS A 57 -3.66 -14.74 -1.91
C HIS A 57 -2.57 -14.22 -0.97
N GLU A 58 -1.73 -13.32 -1.47
CA GLU A 58 -0.75 -12.58 -0.71
C GLU A 58 -1.43 -11.64 0.29
N THR A 59 -0.77 -11.42 1.42
CA THR A 59 -1.22 -10.42 2.39
C THR A 59 -1.04 -9.02 1.81
N VAL A 60 -2.15 -8.30 1.68
CA VAL A 60 -2.19 -6.92 1.19
C VAL A 60 -2.88 -6.06 2.24
N TYR A 61 -2.26 -4.93 2.58
CA TYR A 61 -2.84 -3.90 3.44
C TYR A 61 -3.17 -2.63 2.63
N PRO A 62 -4.29 -1.96 2.94
CA PRO A 62 -5.35 -2.45 3.82
C PRO A 62 -6.02 -3.70 3.23
N THR A 63 -6.60 -4.57 4.05
CA THR A 63 -7.24 -5.82 3.61
C THR A 63 -8.34 -5.59 2.57
N ARG A 64 -8.97 -4.41 2.61
CA ARG A 64 -10.00 -3.97 1.67
C ARG A 64 -9.46 -3.13 0.50
N LEU A 65 -8.15 -3.13 0.23
CA LEU A 65 -7.54 -2.24 -0.77
C LEU A 65 -8.20 -2.34 -2.15
N ALA A 66 -8.52 -3.54 -2.63
CA ALA A 66 -9.17 -3.72 -3.92
C ALA A 66 -10.55 -3.04 -4.00
N GLU A 67 -11.35 -3.15 -2.95
CA GLU A 67 -12.67 -2.51 -2.84
C GLU A 67 -12.53 -0.98 -2.79
N LEU A 68 -11.64 -0.49 -1.93
CA LEU A 68 -11.39 0.94 -1.74
C LEU A 68 -10.88 1.60 -3.02
N LEU A 69 -9.90 0.97 -3.69
CA LEU A 69 -9.35 1.46 -4.93
C LEU A 69 -10.41 1.48 -6.04
N ASN A 70 -11.20 0.41 -6.18
CA ASN A 70 -12.25 0.35 -7.19
C ASN A 70 -13.29 1.47 -6.98
N ARG A 71 -13.67 1.74 -5.73
CA ARG A 71 -14.57 2.86 -5.40
C ARG A 71 -13.97 4.21 -5.80
N LEU A 72 -12.71 4.46 -5.45
CA LEU A 72 -12.00 5.69 -5.83
C LEU A 72 -11.89 5.87 -7.34
N LEU A 73 -11.74 4.78 -8.10
CA LEU A 73 -11.65 4.82 -9.56
C LEU A 73 -13.00 5.08 -10.24
N VAL A 74 -14.11 4.58 -9.67
CA VAL A 74 -15.47 4.72 -10.22
C VAL A 74 -16.15 6.01 -9.76
N GLU A 75 -16.08 6.31 -8.46
CA GLU A 75 -16.81 7.41 -7.82
C GLU A 75 -15.93 8.65 -7.61
N GLY A 76 -14.60 8.48 -7.60
CA GLY A 76 -13.66 9.54 -7.26
C GLY A 76 -13.34 9.60 -5.75
N PRO A 77 -12.40 10.47 -5.34
CA PRO A 77 -12.08 10.66 -3.93
C PRO A 77 -13.25 11.33 -3.17
N PRO A 78 -13.50 10.92 -1.91
CA PRO A 78 -14.46 11.60 -1.05
C PRO A 78 -14.01 13.05 -0.73
N SER A 79 -14.95 13.89 -0.28
CA SER A 79 -14.66 15.26 0.14
C SER A 79 -13.82 15.36 1.42
N GLU A 80 -13.82 14.30 2.23
CA GLU A 80 -13.04 14.18 3.47
C GLU A 80 -12.34 12.81 3.51
N PRO A 81 -11.17 12.69 4.18
CA PRO A 81 -10.47 11.41 4.31
C PRO A 81 -11.35 10.32 4.95
N LEU A 82 -11.35 9.14 4.35
CA LEU A 82 -12.01 7.97 4.94
C LEU A 82 -11.14 7.42 6.07
N VAL A 83 -11.67 7.40 7.29
CA VAL A 83 -11.05 6.71 8.42
C VAL A 83 -11.24 5.21 8.24
N LEU A 84 -10.14 4.47 8.20
CA LEU A 84 -10.15 3.01 8.13
C LEU A 84 -10.10 2.43 9.55
N ASP A 85 -10.82 1.32 9.76
CA ASP A 85 -10.72 0.57 11.00
C ASP A 85 -9.30 0.02 11.18
N THR A 86 -8.86 -0.11 12.44
CA THR A 86 -7.56 -0.70 12.73
C THR A 86 -7.55 -2.19 12.34
N GLU A 87 -6.70 -2.54 11.39
CA GLU A 87 -6.47 -3.93 11.00
C GLU A 87 -5.42 -4.53 11.95
N ILE A 88 -5.84 -5.42 12.85
CA ILE A 88 -4.96 -6.12 13.80
C ILE A 88 -4.67 -7.51 13.25
N VAL A 89 -3.39 -7.87 13.18
CA VAL A 89 -2.88 -9.14 12.65
C VAL A 89 -2.06 -9.83 13.73
#